data_AF-A0A1A7Z4Z8-F1
#
_entry.id   AF-A0A1A7Z4Z8-F1
#
_cell.length_a   1.000
_cell.length_b   1.000
_cell.length_c   1.000
_cell.angle_alpha   90.00
_cell.angle_beta   90.00
_cell.angle_gamma   90.00
#
_symmetry.space_group_name_H-M   'P 1'
#
loop_
_entity.id
_entity.type
_entity.pdbx_description
1 polymer ?
#
loop_
_entity_poly.entity_id
_entity_poly.type
_entity_poly.pdbx_seq_one_letter_code
_entity_poly.pdbx_strand_id
1 'polypeptide(L)'
;MDVLWKCCLLLFVYCCGSGFGLDKCDEVRKVFQLRQIGPNKLLPSSPIPGSDLQVCTSQNLTCCTKKTEEKYQLAARRDIQNFLQTYSSGLNLLLSRNVASFQENFDVLMRQAENYS
;
A
#
# COMPACT_ATOMS: atom_id res chain seq x y z
N MET A 1 41.51 -6.75 -37.03
CA MET A 1 40.08 -6.66 -36.67
C MET A 1 39.84 -7.04 -35.20
N ASP A 2 40.86 -7.54 -34.51
CA ASP A 2 40.82 -7.99 -33.12
C ASP A 2 40.77 -6.87 -32.08
N VAL A 3 41.30 -5.69 -32.41
CA VAL A 3 41.33 -4.54 -31.51
C VAL A 3 39.94 -3.96 -31.31
N LEU A 4 39.13 -3.89 -32.37
CA LEU A 4 37.76 -3.39 -32.33
C LEU A 4 36.84 -4.33 -31.52
N TRP A 5 36.99 -5.64 -31.69
CA TRP A 5 36.27 -6.64 -30.89
C TRP A 5 36.63 -6.55 -29.40
N LYS A 6 37.92 -6.39 -29.09
CA LYS A 6 38.39 -6.19 -27.71
C LYS A 6 37.88 -4.87 -27.12
N CYS A 7 37.88 -3.78 -27.89
CA CYS A 7 37.30 -2.51 -27.46
C CYS A 7 35.78 -2.61 -27.24
N CYS A 8 35.05 -3.30 -28.13
CA CYS A 8 33.62 -3.54 -27.95
C CYS A 8 33.33 -4.38 -26.70
N LEU A 9 34.11 -5.44 -26.44
CA LEU A 9 33.96 -6.23 -25.22
C LEU A 9 34.30 -5.43 -23.96
N LEU A 10 35.35 -4.60 -23.99
CA LEU A 10 35.72 -3.74 -22.86
C LEU A 10 34.66 -2.67 -22.58
N LEU A 11 34.06 -2.08 -23.63
CA LEU A 11 32.95 -1.12 -23.51
C LEU A 11 31.67 -1.78 -22.99
N PHE A 12 31.37 -3.00 -23.44
CA PHE A 12 30.20 -3.76 -22.97
C PHE A 12 30.33 -4.16 -21.50
N VAL A 13 31.53 -4.58 -21.07
CA VAL A 13 31.84 -4.89 -19.68
C VAL A 13 31.86 -3.64 -18.81
N TYR A 14 32.35 -2.50 -19.30
CA TYR A 14 32.29 -1.23 -18.58
C TYR A 14 30.84 -0.73 -18.40
N CYS A 15 29.99 -0.90 -19.43
CA CYS A 15 28.59 -0.49 -19.39
C CYS A 15 27.71 -1.42 -18.52
N CYS A 16 28.03 -2.72 -18.46
CA CYS A 16 27.38 -3.66 -17.53
C CYS A 16 27.99 -3.66 -16.12
N GLY A 17 29.22 -3.17 -15.96
CA GLY A 17 29.90 -2.98 -14.67
C GLY A 17 29.43 -1.71 -13.94
N SER A 18 28.90 -0.72 -14.66
CA SER A 18 28.11 0.37 -14.10
C SER A 18 26.68 -0.07 -13.79
N GLY A 19 26.53 -1.18 -13.06
CA GLY A 19 25.27 -1.55 -12.43
C GLY A 19 24.89 -0.49 -11.40
N PHE A 20 23.96 0.38 -11.77
CA PHE A 20 23.04 1.11 -10.88
C PHE A 20 23.60 1.44 -9.49
N GLY A 21 24.61 2.32 -9.47
CA GLY A 21 25.19 2.90 -8.26
C GLY A 21 24.61 4.26 -7.87
N LEU A 22 23.43 4.64 -8.37
CA LEU A 22 22.70 5.84 -7.92
C LEU A 22 21.61 5.42 -6.92
N ASP A 23 21.81 5.76 -5.64
CA ASP A 23 20.82 5.76 -4.54
C ASP A 23 19.77 4.62 -4.52
N LYS A 24 20.19 3.46 -4.02
CA LYS A 24 19.36 2.24 -3.86
C LYS A 24 18.05 2.40 -3.05
N CYS A 25 17.85 3.52 -2.35
CA CYS A 25 16.65 3.77 -1.53
C CYS A 25 15.67 4.79 -2.13
N ASP A 26 15.94 5.35 -3.31
CA ASP A 26 15.07 6.36 -3.94
C ASP A 26 13.72 5.82 -4.39
N GLU A 27 13.68 4.58 -4.87
CA GLU A 27 12.42 3.94 -5.26
C GLU A 27 11.49 3.77 -4.06
N VAL A 28 12.04 3.31 -2.93
CA VAL A 28 11.32 3.16 -1.67
C VAL A 28 10.81 4.51 -1.17
N ARG A 29 11.61 5.57 -1.34
CA ARG A 29 11.23 6.95 -1.01
C ARG A 29 10.04 7.44 -1.84
N LYS A 30 10.00 7.13 -3.14
CA LYS A 30 8.86 7.46 -4.00
C LYS A 30 7.58 6.80 -3.51
N VAL A 31 7.64 5.52 -3.14
CA VAL A 31 6.48 4.79 -2.61
C VAL A 31 6.03 5.35 -1.26
N PHE A 32 6.98 5.69 -0.38
CA PHE A 32 6.68 6.27 0.93
C PHE A 32 5.92 7.60 0.81
N GLN A 33 6.31 8.43 -0.17
CA GLN A 33 5.62 9.68 -0.50
C GLN A 33 4.24 9.44 -1.11
N LEU A 34 4.15 8.56 -2.11
CA LEU A 34 2.90 8.27 -2.81
C LEU A 34 1.82 7.77 -1.85
N ARG A 35 2.20 6.90 -0.91
CA ARG A 35 1.32 6.36 0.13
C ARG A 35 1.08 7.33 1.30
N GLN A 36 1.66 8.52 1.29
CA GLN A 36 1.53 9.55 2.32
C GLN A 36 1.78 9.03 3.75
N ILE A 37 2.72 8.08 3.89
CA ILE A 37 2.97 7.39 5.17
C ILE A 37 3.64 8.34 6.18
N GLY A 38 4.47 9.26 5.68
CA GLY A 38 5.14 10.27 6.48
C GLY A 38 6.13 11.11 5.67
N PRO A 39 6.91 11.98 6.34
CA PRO A 39 7.91 12.81 5.66
C PRO A 39 9.09 11.98 5.12
N ASN A 40 9.49 12.28 3.88
CA ASN A 40 10.57 11.58 3.17
C ASN A 40 11.94 11.60 3.88
N LYS A 41 12.17 12.56 4.78
CA LYS A 41 13.40 12.67 5.59
C LYS A 41 13.60 11.50 6.58
N LEU A 42 12.58 10.66 6.76
CA LEU A 42 12.65 9.49 7.64
C LEU A 42 13.39 8.31 7.01
N LEU A 43 13.61 8.31 5.70
CA LEU A 43 14.32 7.25 5.00
C LEU A 43 15.80 7.60 4.85
N PRO A 44 16.72 6.63 5.05
CA PRO A 44 18.13 6.81 4.81
C PRO A 44 18.40 7.03 3.30
N SER A 45 19.55 7.65 2.99
CA SER A 45 20.02 7.80 1.61
C SER A 45 20.54 6.49 1.03
N SER A 46 21.16 5.66 1.86
CA SER A 46 21.73 4.37 1.48
C SER A 46 21.19 3.22 2.33
N PRO A 47 21.24 1.96 1.84
CA PRO A 47 20.79 0.81 2.61
C PRO A 47 21.61 0.63 3.89
N ILE A 48 20.93 0.47 5.01
CA ILE A 48 21.50 0.23 6.33
C ILE A 48 21.27 -1.22 6.76
N PRO A 49 22.04 -1.75 7.73
CA PRO A 49 21.75 -3.05 8.34
C PRO A 49 20.34 -3.09 8.95
N GLY A 50 19.62 -4.18 8.69
CA GLY A 50 18.22 -4.34 9.08
C GLY A 50 17.97 -5.07 10.41
N SER A 51 18.97 -5.15 11.30
CA SER A 51 18.89 -5.88 12.57
C SER A 51 17.80 -5.35 13.52
N ASP A 52 17.38 -4.10 13.32
CA ASP A 52 16.52 -3.38 14.26
C ASP A 52 15.03 -3.44 13.88
N LEU A 53 14.71 -4.11 12.77
CA LEU A 53 13.33 -4.29 12.27
C LEU A 53 12.64 -5.44 13.01
N GLN A 54 11.37 -5.24 13.37
CA GLN A 54 10.60 -6.20 14.16
C GLN A 54 9.65 -7.06 13.31
N VAL A 55 9.16 -6.53 12.19
CA VAL A 55 8.14 -7.18 11.34
C VAL A 55 8.75 -7.58 9.99
N CYS A 56 9.56 -6.70 9.40
CA CYS A 56 10.22 -6.95 8.14
C CYS A 56 11.48 -7.82 8.35
N THR A 57 11.51 -9.02 7.79
CA THR A 57 12.72 -9.85 7.75
C THR A 57 13.59 -9.44 6.55
N SER A 58 14.64 -8.67 6.81
CA SER A 58 15.67 -8.32 5.81
C SER A 58 16.85 -9.30 5.91
N GLN A 59 17.31 -9.84 4.77
CA GLN A 59 18.43 -10.78 4.77
C GLN A 59 19.77 -10.14 5.15
N ASN A 60 20.00 -8.83 4.93
CA ASN A 60 21.25 -8.14 5.33
C ASN A 60 21.14 -6.60 5.33
N LEU A 61 20.60 -6.00 4.25
CA LEU A 61 20.50 -4.54 4.09
C LEU A 61 19.04 -4.13 3.82
N THR A 62 18.67 -2.93 4.27
CA THR A 62 17.31 -2.39 4.16
C THR A 62 17.34 -0.87 4.02
N CYS A 63 16.32 -0.32 3.35
CA CYS A 63 16.08 1.13 3.31
C CYS A 63 15.07 1.57 4.40
N CYS A 64 14.68 0.65 5.28
CA CYS A 64 13.73 0.92 6.35
C CYS A 64 14.46 0.98 7.69
N THR A 65 14.32 2.10 8.40
CA THR A 65 14.63 2.20 9.83
C THR A 65 13.44 1.66 10.65
N LYS A 66 13.69 1.31 11.92
CA LYS A 66 12.62 0.96 12.87
C LYS A 66 11.49 2.00 12.91
N LYS A 67 11.84 3.29 12.89
CA LYS A 67 10.87 4.39 12.88
C LYS A 67 10.02 4.42 11.61
N THR A 68 10.60 4.14 10.44
CA THR A 68 9.82 4.01 9.20
C THR A 68 8.93 2.78 9.21
N GLU A 69 9.41 1.66 9.76
CA GLU A 69 8.63 0.43 9.89
C GLU A 69 7.40 0.63 10.78
N GLU A 70 7.54 1.29 11.92
CA GLU A 70 6.42 1.66 12.79
C GLU A 70 5.37 2.51 12.06
N LYS A 71 5.80 3.41 11.17
CA LYS A 71 4.87 4.21 10.33
C LYS A 71 4.17 3.36 9.28
N TYR A 72 4.87 2.43 8.63
CA TYR A 72 4.26 1.47 7.71
C TYR A 72 3.22 0.62 8.42
N GLN A 73 3.49 0.14 9.63
CA GLN A 73 2.53 -0.63 10.41
C GLN A 73 1.26 0.17 10.72
N LEU A 74 1.42 1.45 11.12
CA LEU A 74 0.28 2.31 11.39
C LEU A 74 -0.54 2.60 10.13
N ALA A 75 0.12 2.84 8.99
CA ALA A 75 -0.55 3.03 7.70
C ALA A 75 -1.33 1.77 7.30
N ALA A 76 -0.73 0.59 7.38
CA ALA A 76 -1.39 -0.67 7.07
C ALA A 76 -2.62 -0.93 7.96
N ARG A 77 -2.51 -0.65 9.27
CA ARG A 77 -3.65 -0.76 10.20
C ARG A 77 -4.80 0.17 9.81
N ARG A 78 -4.50 1.43 9.47
CA ARG A 78 -5.52 2.38 9.00
C ARG A 78 -6.15 1.95 7.69
N ASP A 79 -5.37 1.47 6.73
CA ASP A 79 -5.87 1.01 5.44
C ASP A 79 -6.88 -0.14 5.63
N ILE A 80 -6.55 -1.12 6.48
CA ILE A 80 -7.45 -2.23 6.80
C ILE A 80 -8.69 -1.73 7.54
N GLN A 81 -8.54 -0.84 8.52
CA GLN A 81 -9.68 -0.29 9.25
C GLN A 81 -10.62 0.48 8.34
N ASN A 82 -10.09 1.35 7.47
CA ASN A 82 -10.87 2.09 6.49
C ASN A 82 -11.56 1.14 5.51
N PHE A 83 -10.85 0.14 4.99
CA PHE A 83 -11.42 -0.84 4.08
C PHE A 83 -12.60 -1.60 4.71
N LEU A 84 -12.42 -2.12 5.93
CA LEU A 84 -13.47 -2.80 6.68
C LEU A 84 -14.65 -1.88 6.98
N GLN A 85 -14.37 -0.63 7.38
CA GLN A 85 -15.39 0.36 7.66
C GLN A 85 -16.21 0.69 6.41
N THR A 86 -15.57 0.95 5.27
CA THR A 86 -16.25 1.25 4.01
C THR A 86 -17.13 0.09 3.54
N TYR A 87 -16.61 -1.13 3.60
CA TYR A 87 -17.37 -2.32 3.20
C TYR A 87 -18.59 -2.53 4.10
N SER A 88 -18.39 -2.49 5.42
CA SER A 88 -19.46 -2.63 6.41
C SER A 88 -20.50 -1.53 6.29
N SER A 89 -20.09 -0.27 6.13
CA SER A 89 -21.03 0.85 5.99
C SER A 89 -21.86 0.75 4.71
N GLY A 90 -21.25 0.32 3.60
CA GLY A 90 -21.95 0.13 2.33
C GLY A 90 -23.02 -0.95 2.42
N LEU A 91 -22.67 -2.11 3.00
CA LEU A 91 -23.63 -3.19 3.20
C LEU A 91 -24.75 -2.81 4.17
N ASN A 92 -24.42 -2.19 5.31
CA ASN A 92 -25.44 -1.75 6.27
C ASN A 92 -26.40 -0.74 5.66
N LEU A 93 -25.91 0.20 4.85
CA LEU A 93 -26.75 1.16 4.14
C LEU A 93 -27.76 0.46 3.21
N LEU A 94 -27.32 -0.54 2.45
CA LEU A 94 -28.19 -1.29 1.54
C LEU A 94 -29.23 -2.10 2.31
N LEU A 95 -28.83 -2.76 3.39
CA LEU A 95 -29.75 -3.52 4.23
C LEU A 95 -30.80 -2.60 4.87
N SER A 96 -30.39 -1.48 5.46
CA SER A 96 -31.32 -0.51 6.07
C SER A 96 -32.32 0.04 5.05
N ARG A 97 -31.89 0.28 3.80
CA ARG A 97 -32.79 0.71 2.72
C ARG A 97 -33.82 -0.36 2.35
N ASN A 98 -33.39 -1.61 2.21
CA ASN A 98 -34.30 -2.71 1.90
C ASN A 98 -35.31 -2.96 3.02
N VAL A 99 -34.86 -2.90 4.28
CA VAL A 99 -35.74 -3.02 5.46
C VAL A 99 -36.77 -1.89 5.49
N ALA A 100 -36.34 -0.65 5.28
CA ALA A 100 -37.25 0.50 5.27
C ALA A 100 -38.31 0.39 4.16
N SER A 101 -37.90 0.03 2.94
CA SER A 101 -38.85 -0.15 1.82
C SER A 101 -39.83 -1.30 2.05
N PHE A 102 -39.36 -2.41 2.61
CA PHE A 102 -40.25 -3.53 2.98
C PHE A 102 -41.26 -3.11 4.03
N GLN A 103 -40.81 -2.40 5.07
CA GLN A 103 -41.66 -1.95 6.16
C GLN A 103 -42.74 -0.96 5.67
N GLU A 104 -42.39 -0.03 4.78
CA GLU A 104 -43.33 0.90 4.16
C GLU A 104 -44.39 0.17 3.33
N ASN A 105 -43.98 -0.78 2.48
CA ASN A 105 -44.90 -1.57 1.67
C ASN A 105 -45.84 -2.41 2.54
N PHE A 106 -45.32 -2.99 3.62
CA PHE A 106 -46.12 -3.79 4.54
C PHE A 106 -47.15 -2.93 5.29
N ASP A 107 -46.78 -1.73 5.72
CA ASP A 107 -47.72 -0.79 6.37
C ASP A 107 -48.87 -0.41 5.43
N VAL A 108 -48.57 -0.13 4.15
CA VAL A 108 -49.59 0.15 3.13
C VAL A 108 -50.55 -1.03 2.96
N LEU A 109 -50.02 -2.25 2.86
CA LEU A 109 -50.83 -3.46 2.72
C LEU A 109 -51.72 -3.72 3.95
N MET A 110 -51.19 -3.48 5.15
CA MET A 110 -51.96 -3.62 6.40
C MET A 110 -53.13 -2.66 6.46
N ARG A 111 -52.91 -1.37 6.16
CA ARG A 111 -54.00 -0.38 6.10
C ARG A 111 -55.05 -0.71 5.06
N GLN A 112 -54.63 -1.25 3.91
CA GLN A 112 -55.56 -1.71 2.90
C GLN A 112 -56.41 -2.88 3.43
N ALA A 113 -55.82 -3.84 4.13
CA ALA A 113 -56.56 -4.96 4.71
C ALA A 113 -57.59 -4.51 5.75
N GLU A 114 -57.24 -3.55 6.61
CA GLU A 114 -58.17 -2.98 7.61
C GLU A 114 -59.32 -2.21 6.96
N ASN A 115 -59.06 -1.47 5.88
CA ASN A 115 -60.11 -0.71 5.18
C ASN A 115 -61.07 -1.60 4.36
N TYR A 116 -60.68 -2.83 4.07
CA TYR A 116 -61.50 -3.79 3.31
C TYR A 116 -62.22 -4.82 4.21
N SER A 117 -62.04 -4.76 5.54
CA SER A 117 -62.79 -5.54 6.54
C SER A 117 -63.93 -4.73 7.14
#